data_AF-A0A0N0TGX2-F1
#
_entry.id   AF-A0A0N0TGX2-F1
#
_cell.length_a   1.000
_cell.length_b   1.000
_cell.length_c   1.000
_cell.angle_alpha   90.00
_cell.angle_beta   90.00
_cell.angle_gamma   90.00
#
_symmetry.space_group_name_H-M   'P 1'
#
loop_
_entity.id
_entity.type
_entity.pdbx_description
1 polymer ?
#
loop_
_entity_poly.entity_id
_entity_poly.type
_entity_poly.pdbx_seq_one_letter_code
_entity_poly.pdbx_strand_id
1 'polypeptide(L)'
;PPVEEVKVGLQILQSLGLRQRGLEIVSCPSCGRAQVDVYKLAEEVTAGLTGMEVPLRVAVMGCVVNGPGEAREADLGVASGNGKGQIFVKGEV
;
A
#
# COMPACT_ATOMS: atom_id res chain seq x y z
N PRO A 1 -15.23 21.61 -13.46
CA PRO A 1 -16.31 21.31 -12.48
C PRO A 1 -15.73 20.53 -11.28
N PRO A 2 -16.31 20.61 -10.07
CA PRO A 2 -15.68 20.33 -8.77
C PRO A 2 -15.36 18.85 -8.48
N VAL A 3 -15.23 18.02 -9.51
CA VAL A 3 -14.99 16.57 -9.41
C VAL A 3 -13.71 16.27 -8.63
N GLU A 4 -12.65 17.05 -8.85
CA GLU A 4 -11.39 16.90 -8.11
C GLU A 4 -11.54 17.31 -6.64
N GLU A 5 -12.30 18.36 -6.35
CA GLU A 5 -12.59 18.80 -4.97
C GLU A 5 -13.36 17.71 -4.20
N VAL A 6 -14.33 17.06 -4.85
CA VAL A 6 -15.08 15.94 -4.27
C VAL A 6 -14.16 14.74 -4.02
N LYS A 7 -13.29 14.38 -4.98
CA LYS A 7 -12.32 13.28 -4.80
C LYS A 7 -11.39 13.53 -3.61
N VAL A 8 -10.81 14.72 -3.54
CA VAL A 8 -9.90 15.09 -2.44
C VAL A 8 -10.64 15.13 -1.10
N GLY A 9 -11.86 15.68 -1.06
CA GLY A 9 -12.69 15.68 0.15
C GLY A 9 -12.99 14.27 0.65
N LEU A 10 -13.24 13.32 -0.25
CA LEU A 10 -13.41 11.91 0.08
C LEU A 10 -12.13 11.28 0.65
N GLN A 11 -10.97 11.58 0.05
CA GLN A 11 -9.68 11.08 0.53
C GLN A 11 -9.35 11.59 1.94
N ILE A 12 -9.63 12.86 2.25
CA ILE A 12 -9.42 13.42 3.60
C ILE A 12 -10.22 12.65 4.66
N LEU A 13 -11.51 12.41 4.39
CA LEU A 13 -12.38 11.67 5.30
C LEU A 13 -11.91 10.21 5.49
N GLN A 14 -11.40 9.58 4.43
CA GLN A 14 -10.86 8.21 4.47
C GLN A 14 -9.55 8.14 5.28
N SER A 15 -8.65 9.10 5.12
CA SER A 15 -7.39 9.17 5.87
C SER A 15 -7.64 9.29 7.38
N LEU A 16 -8.64 10.09 7.77
CA LEU A 16 -9.03 10.27 9.18
C LEU A 16 -9.90 9.13 9.74
N GLY A 17 -10.27 8.13 8.93
CA GLY A 17 -11.13 7.03 9.35
C GLY A 17 -12.61 7.44 9.58
N LEU A 18 -13.02 8.62 9.11
CA LEU A 18 -14.39 9.14 9.22
C LEU A 18 -15.32 8.60 8.12
N ARG A 19 -14.77 7.88 7.14
CA ARG A 19 -15.49 7.19 6.08
C ARG A 19 -14.85 5.82 5.85
N GLN A 20 -15.65 4.83 5.45
CA GLN A 20 -15.11 3.55 4.99
C GLN A 20 -14.09 3.79 3.87
N ARG A 21 -12.90 3.23 4.07
CA ARG A 21 -11.81 3.25 3.11
C ARG A 21 -12.17 2.32 1.96
N GLY A 22 -11.88 2.76 0.74
CA GLY A 22 -11.87 1.85 -0.42
C GLY A 22 -10.58 1.03 -0.42
N LEU A 23 -10.19 0.56 -1.61
CA LEU A 23 -8.83 0.07 -1.81
C LEU A 23 -7.82 1.20 -1.53
N GLU A 24 -6.94 0.97 -0.56
CA GLU A 24 -5.88 1.89 -0.17
C GLU A 24 -4.52 1.20 -0.36
N ILE A 25 -3.62 1.82 -1.12
CA ILE A 25 -2.26 1.33 -1.34
C ILE A 25 -1.30 2.24 -0.59
N VAL A 26 -0.53 1.67 0.32
CA VAL A 26 0.47 2.38 1.13
C VAL A 26 1.85 1.87 0.75
N SER A 27 2.70 2.73 0.21
CA SER A 27 4.08 2.38 -0.11
C SER A 27 5.06 2.93 0.93
N CYS A 28 6.17 2.23 1.18
CA CYS A 28 7.26 2.83 1.93
C CYS A 28 7.82 4.04 1.13
N PRO A 29 8.29 5.10 1.79
CA PRO A 29 8.80 6.31 1.12
C PRO A 29 10.11 6.08 0.31
N SER A 30 10.54 4.82 0.19
CA SER A 30 11.92 4.39 -0.05
C SER A 30 12.89 4.95 0.99
N CYS A 31 13.94 4.19 1.31
CA CYS A 31 15.02 4.64 2.17
C CYS A 31 16.32 4.01 1.69
N GLY A 32 17.46 4.30 2.33
CA GLY A 32 18.75 3.68 1.98
C GLY A 32 18.79 2.15 2.12
N ARG A 33 17.74 1.53 2.68
CA ARG A 33 17.58 0.06 2.75
C ARG A 33 16.68 -0.49 1.64
N ALA A 34 16.14 0.35 0.77
CA ALA A 34 15.36 -0.11 -0.37
C ALA A 34 16.26 -0.94 -1.28
N GLN A 35 15.88 -2.19 -1.48
CA GLN A 35 16.61 -3.16 -2.30
C GLN A 35 15.97 -3.38 -3.67
N VAL A 36 14.82 -2.75 -3.90
CA VAL A 36 14.04 -2.82 -5.12
C VAL A 36 13.52 -1.42 -5.46
N ASP A 37 13.11 -1.25 -6.72
CA ASP A 37 12.38 -0.06 -7.15
C ASP A 37 10.96 -0.09 -6.56
N VAL A 38 10.78 0.66 -5.48
CA VAL A 38 9.50 0.75 -4.76
C VAL A 38 8.44 1.45 -5.61
N TYR A 39 8.82 2.41 -6.44
CA TYR A 39 7.89 3.13 -7.30
C TYR A 39 7.30 2.18 -8.33
N LYS A 40 8.18 1.46 -9.04
CA LYS A 40 7.74 0.46 -10.02
C LYS A 40 6.89 -0.64 -9.40
N LEU A 41 7.28 -1.14 -8.22
CA LEU A 41 6.51 -2.16 -7.51
C LEU A 41 5.12 -1.63 -7.11
N ALA A 42 5.04 -0.39 -6.63
CA ALA A 42 3.76 0.23 -6.27
C ALA A 42 2.86 0.44 -7.50
N GLU A 43 3.43 0.83 -8.65
CA GLU A 43 2.68 0.93 -9.91
C GLU A 43 2.14 -0.43 -10.37
N GLU A 44 2.96 -1.48 -10.34
CA GLU A 44 2.55 -2.84 -10.71
C GLU A 44 1.43 -3.37 -9.80
N VAL A 45 1.54 -3.14 -8.49
CA VAL A 45 0.50 -3.49 -7.51
C VAL A 45 -0.77 -2.67 -7.74
N THR A 46 -0.65 -1.36 -8.00
CA THR A 46 -1.79 -0.49 -8.31
C THR A 46 -2.51 -0.93 -9.58
N ALA A 47 -1.78 -1.25 -10.63
CA ALA A 47 -2.31 -1.75 -11.89
C ALA A 47 -3.03 -3.09 -11.69
N GLY A 48 -2.43 -4.02 -10.92
CA GLY A 48 -3.02 -5.33 -10.63
C GLY A 48 -4.28 -5.27 -9.76
N LEU A 49 -4.42 -4.23 -8.93
CA LEU A 49 -5.57 -4.04 -8.05
C LEU A 49 -6.60 -3.04 -8.62
N THR A 50 -6.37 -2.53 -9.83
CA THR A 50 -7.32 -1.63 -10.49
C THR A 50 -8.64 -2.38 -10.76
N GLY A 51 -9.77 -1.82 -10.29
CA GLY A 51 -11.10 -2.42 -10.45
C GLY A 51 -11.58 -3.26 -9.26
N MET A 52 -10.76 -3.39 -8.20
CA MET A 52 -11.21 -3.98 -6.94
C MET A 52 -12.01 -2.97 -6.12
N GLU A 53 -13.26 -3.31 -5.78
CA GLU A 53 -14.12 -2.48 -4.92
C GLU A 53 -14.06 -2.88 -3.44
N VAL A 54 -13.23 -3.87 -3.10
CA VAL A 54 -13.11 -4.38 -1.74
C VAL A 54 -12.32 -3.37 -0.89
N PRO A 55 -12.81 -3.02 0.32
CA PRO A 55 -12.11 -2.12 1.24
C PRO A 55 -10.89 -2.82 1.85
N LEU A 56 -9.77 -2.84 1.13
CA LEU A 56 -8.52 -3.49 1.53
C LEU A 56 -7.40 -2.45 1.61
N ARG A 57 -6.58 -2.56 2.65
CA ARG A 57 -5.33 -1.82 2.78
C ARG A 57 -4.18 -2.70 2.34
N VAL A 58 -3.48 -2.30 1.28
CA VAL A 58 -2.34 -3.03 0.70
C VAL A 58 -1.04 -2.25 0.93
N ALA A 59 -0.08 -2.87 1.61
CA ALA A 59 1.23 -2.31 1.89
C ALA A 59 2.28 -2.78 0.88
N VAL A 60 3.08 -1.85 0.33
CA VAL A 60 4.16 -2.14 -0.62
C VAL A 60 5.50 -1.67 -0.03
N MET A 61 6.39 -2.61 0.26
CA MET A 61 7.60 -2.38 1.04
C MET A 61 8.86 -2.73 0.23
N GLY A 62 9.80 -1.79 0.17
CA GLY A 62 11.04 -1.91 -0.59
C GLY A 62 12.16 -2.71 0.08
N CYS A 63 11.92 -3.23 1.29
CA CYS A 63 12.88 -4.06 2.00
C CYS A 63 12.15 -5.11 2.83
N VAL A 64 12.77 -6.30 2.95
CA VAL A 64 12.24 -7.41 3.76
C VAL A 64 12.49 -7.25 5.26
N VAL A 65 13.30 -6.28 5.67
CA VAL A 65 13.71 -6.10 7.08
C VAL A 65 12.65 -5.36 7.88
N ASN A 66 12.29 -4.15 7.44
CA ASN A 66 11.27 -3.34 8.10
C ASN A 66 9.89 -3.50 7.47
N GLY A 67 9.81 -4.11 6.28
CA GLY A 67 8.55 -4.33 5.56
C GLY A 67 7.43 -4.98 6.39
N PRO A 68 7.69 -6.06 7.16
CA PRO A 68 6.66 -6.70 7.99
C PRO A 68 6.12 -5.77 9.10
N GLY A 69 7.00 -4.96 9.71
CA GLY A 69 6.62 -4.02 10.77
C GLY A 69 5.81 -2.84 10.23
N GLU A 70 6.21 -2.29 9.09
CA GLU A 70 5.52 -1.19 8.41
C GLU A 70 4.18 -1.66 7.80
N ALA A 71 4.04 -2.93 7.44
CA ALA A 71 2.83 -3.53 6.90
C ALA A 71 1.86 -4.11 7.95
N ARG A 72 2.17 -4.02 9.25
CA ARG A 72 1.39 -4.67 10.31
C ARG A 72 -0.08 -4.21 10.37
N GLU A 73 -0.33 -2.96 10.01
CA GLU A 73 -1.67 -2.38 9.98
C GLU A 73 -2.38 -2.55 8.63
N ALA A 74 -1.76 -3.24 7.67
CA ALA A 74 -2.35 -3.53 6.36
C ALA A 74 -2.99 -4.92 6.36
N ASP A 75 -4.04 -5.08 5.56
CA ASP A 75 -4.68 -6.38 5.36
C ASP A 75 -3.78 -7.32 4.55
N LEU A 76 -3.10 -6.75 3.55
CA LEU A 76 -2.13 -7.43 2.70
C LEU A 76 -0.85 -6.60 2.64
N GLY A 77 0.30 -7.24 2.71
CA GLY A 77 1.60 -6.61 2.54
C GLY A 77 2.45 -7.35 1.52
N VAL A 78 3.22 -6.62 0.72
CA VAL A 78 4.25 -7.16 -0.15
C VAL A 78 5.57 -6.51 0.27
N ALA A 79 6.53 -7.31 0.72
CA ALA A 79 7.90 -6.85 0.93
C ALA A 79 8.83 -7.55 -0.05
N SER A 80 9.61 -6.79 -0.80
CA SER A 80 10.54 -7.33 -1.78
C SER A 80 11.96 -6.80 -1.53
N GLY A 81 12.95 -7.67 -1.67
CA GLY A 81 14.35 -7.32 -1.44
C GLY A 81 15.32 -8.45 -1.76
N ASN A 82 16.43 -8.11 -2.43
CA ASN A 82 17.57 -9.01 -2.71
C ASN A 82 17.16 -10.38 -3.30
N GLY A 83 16.27 -10.37 -4.29
CA GLY A 83 15.78 -11.58 -4.97
C GLY A 83 14.76 -12.40 -4.17
N LYS A 84 14.27 -11.88 -3.04
CA LYS A 84 13.24 -12.51 -2.21
C LYS A 84 12.02 -11.60 -2.10
N GLY A 85 10.84 -12.20 -2.16
CA GLY A 85 9.56 -11.55 -1.89
C GLY A 85 8.84 -12.27 -0.77
N GLN A 86 8.19 -11.52 0.11
CA GLN A 86 7.31 -12.03 1.14
C GLN A 86 5.96 -11.34 1.02
N ILE A 87 4.90 -12.13 1.10
CA ILE A 87 3.53 -11.64 1.17
C ILE A 87 3.08 -11.82 2.61
N PHE A 88 2.44 -10.81 3.17
CA PHE A 88 1.94 -10.85 4.54
C PHE A 88 0.45 -10.63 4.53
N VAL A 89 -0.29 -11.40 5.33
CA VAL A 89 -1.74 -11.22 5.51
C VAL A 89 -1.98 -10.95 6.98
N LYS A 90 -2.52 -9.78 7.32
CA LYS A 90 -2.81 -9.36 8.71
C LYS A 90 -1.61 -9.47 9.67
N GLY A 91 -0.39 -9.27 9.17
CA GLY A 91 0.84 -9.33 9.95
C GLY A 91 1.46 -10.72 10.10
N GLU A 92 0.94 -11.74 9.41
CA GLU A 92 1.54 -13.08 9.31
C GLU A 92 2.16 -13.29 7.92
N VAL A 93 3.30 -13.99 7.84
CA VAL A 93 4.05 -14.30 6.59
C VAL A 93 3.58 -15.62 5.98
#